data_AF-A0A536DYP7-F1
#
_entry.id   AF-A0A536DYP7-F1
#
_cell.length_a   1.000
_cell.length_b   1.000
_cell.length_c   1.000
_cell.angle_alpha   90.00
_cell.angle_beta   90.00
_cell.angle_gamma   90.00
#
_symmetry.space_group_name_H-M   'P 1'
#
loop_
_entity.id
_entity.type
_entity.pdbx_description
1 polymer ?
#
loop_
_entity_poly.entity_id
_entity_poly.type
_entity_poly.pdbx_seq_one_letter_code
_entity_poly.pdbx_strand_id
1 'polypeptide(L)'
;MASVIVAGARTPFGKFGGAFKDVPAKSLGAHAIRAALERSGVEGKDVDYVIMGQVLQAGAGQITSRQAAIEAGIPQEVPAITINKVCLSGLNAIALADQLIRAGEVEVVVAGGMESMSEAPYLFPKARFGARMGNTEIVDSMVHDGLWSTFLEQHMGESSDEVNAELEISREDQDAWAARSHQRAARAWSNGGVLKDEVVPVLKLDRDEGIRPDTTVETLSKLAPAFKKEGTITAGNASQISDGAAAVVVMSKERAKKMGAEPLVEIVAHGMSADRYAWLHTVPALTLSNALKKAGLEVDDLDLVEVN
;
A
#
# COMPACT_ATOMS: atom_id res chain seq x y z
N MET A 1 1.60 -26.48 1.78
CA MET A 1 0.88 -26.28 3.06
C MET A 1 0.02 -25.04 2.93
N ALA A 2 -1.16 -24.97 3.56
CA ALA A 2 -1.98 -23.75 3.51
C ALA A 2 -1.37 -22.65 4.39
N SER A 3 -1.43 -21.40 3.91
CA SER A 3 -0.97 -20.21 4.64
C SER A 3 -2.17 -19.46 5.22
N VAL A 4 -2.03 -18.95 6.44
CA VAL A 4 -3.07 -18.22 7.16
C VAL A 4 -2.56 -16.88 7.66
N ILE A 5 -3.44 -15.89 7.77
CA ILE A 5 -3.15 -14.63 8.47
C ILE A 5 -3.75 -14.74 9.86
N VAL A 6 -2.94 -14.53 10.90
CA VAL A 6 -3.36 -14.64 12.31
C VAL A 6 -3.58 -13.29 12.98
N ALA A 7 -2.98 -12.22 12.45
CA ALA A 7 -3.24 -10.85 12.89
C ALA A 7 -2.77 -9.84 11.84
N GLY A 8 -3.27 -8.62 11.96
CA GLY A 8 -2.79 -7.47 11.20
C GLY A 8 -2.97 -6.17 11.98
N ALA A 9 -2.19 -5.17 11.59
CA ALA A 9 -2.29 -3.81 12.10
C ALA A 9 -1.83 -2.83 11.03
N ARG A 10 -2.43 -1.64 11.04
CA ARG A 10 -1.94 -0.50 10.26
C ARG A 10 -1.87 0.77 11.09
N THR A 11 -1.01 1.68 10.67
CA THR A 11 -1.05 3.06 11.16
C THR A 11 -2.31 3.74 10.61
N PRO A 12 -2.74 4.88 11.17
CA PRO A 12 -3.53 5.82 10.40
C PRO A 12 -2.79 6.19 9.11
N PHE A 13 -3.50 6.67 8.11
CA PHE A 13 -2.89 7.30 6.95
C PHE A 13 -2.86 8.81 7.14
N GLY A 14 -1.64 9.37 7.16
CA GLY A 14 -1.40 10.82 7.17
C GLY A 14 -1.43 11.36 5.75
N LYS A 15 -1.88 12.61 5.58
CA LYS A 15 -1.82 13.28 4.28
C LYS A 15 -0.42 13.84 4.02
N PHE A 16 -0.09 14.12 2.76
CA PHE A 16 1.17 14.77 2.39
C PHE A 16 1.45 16.06 3.19
N GLY A 17 2.62 16.13 3.81
CA GLY A 17 3.02 17.24 4.69
C GLY A 17 2.21 17.35 5.99
N GLY A 18 1.41 16.34 6.32
CA GLY A 18 0.54 16.27 7.49
C GLY A 18 1.22 15.73 8.74
N ALA A 19 0.50 14.89 9.50
CA ALA A 19 0.94 14.43 10.81
C ALA A 19 2.25 13.62 10.82
N PHE A 20 2.58 12.95 9.72
CA PHE A 20 3.74 12.06 9.60
C PHE A 20 4.87 12.61 8.72
N LYS A 21 4.83 13.92 8.39
CA LYS A 21 5.82 14.52 7.49
C LYS A 21 7.29 14.37 7.91
N ASP A 22 7.54 14.23 9.22
CA ASP A 22 8.88 14.07 9.81
C ASP A 22 9.07 12.64 10.36
N VAL A 23 8.24 11.68 9.94
CA VAL A 23 8.27 10.29 10.40
C VAL A 23 8.75 9.38 9.25
N PRO A 24 9.89 8.69 9.43
CA PRO A 24 10.38 7.74 8.45
C PRO A 24 9.44 6.56 8.20
N ALA A 25 9.37 6.15 6.92
CA ALA A 25 8.59 4.99 6.49
C ALA A 25 8.91 3.73 7.33
N LYS A 26 10.20 3.51 7.64
CA LYS A 26 10.64 2.41 8.50
C LYS A 26 10.05 2.45 9.91
N SER A 27 9.85 3.63 10.48
CA SER A 27 9.32 3.79 11.84
C SER A 27 7.81 3.58 11.87
N LEU A 28 7.10 4.01 10.81
CA LEU A 28 5.69 3.63 10.58
C LEU A 28 5.57 2.11 10.42
N GLY A 29 6.44 1.51 9.62
CA GLY A 29 6.54 0.05 9.45
C GLY A 29 6.80 -0.68 10.76
N ALA A 30 7.78 -0.24 11.54
CA ALA A 30 8.10 -0.82 12.84
C ALA A 30 6.90 -0.79 13.80
N HIS A 31 6.14 0.30 13.78
CA HIS A 31 4.93 0.45 14.59
C HIS A 31 3.85 -0.56 14.17
N ALA A 32 3.57 -0.68 12.87
CA ALA A 32 2.61 -1.65 12.35
C ALA A 32 3.04 -3.10 12.64
N ILE A 33 4.32 -3.43 12.45
CA ILE A 33 4.89 -4.76 12.74
C ILE A 33 4.71 -5.11 14.21
N ARG A 34 5.12 -4.21 15.12
CA ARG A 34 5.02 -4.44 16.56
C ARG A 34 3.59 -4.74 16.97
N ALA A 35 2.64 -3.94 16.50
CA ALA A 35 1.24 -4.14 16.85
C ALA A 35 0.63 -5.41 16.23
N ALA A 36 1.06 -5.82 15.03
CA ALA A 36 0.64 -7.09 14.44
C ALA A 36 1.17 -8.29 15.23
N LEU A 37 2.41 -8.22 15.73
CA LEU A 37 3.00 -9.23 16.63
C LEU A 37 2.27 -9.28 17.97
N GLU A 38 2.02 -8.12 18.60
CA GLU A 38 1.26 -8.02 19.85
C GLU A 38 -0.15 -8.62 19.72
N ARG A 39 -0.86 -8.33 18.62
CA ARG A 39 -2.21 -8.85 18.36
C ARG A 39 -2.23 -10.36 18.07
N SER A 40 -1.19 -10.90 17.44
CA SER A 40 -1.10 -12.33 17.15
C SER A 40 -0.59 -13.16 18.34
N GLY A 41 0.04 -12.53 19.33
CA GLY A 41 0.75 -13.23 20.40
C GLY A 41 2.04 -13.92 19.94
N VAL A 42 2.50 -13.65 18.71
CA VAL A 42 3.77 -14.16 18.18
C VAL A 42 4.92 -13.29 18.67
N GLU A 43 5.92 -13.90 19.30
CA GLU A 43 7.13 -13.17 19.70
C GLU A 43 8.06 -12.96 18.50
N GLY A 44 8.83 -11.87 18.50
CA GLY A 44 9.75 -11.57 17.40
C GLY A 44 10.78 -12.68 17.12
N LYS A 45 11.13 -13.49 18.13
CA LYS A 45 12.05 -14.64 18.00
C LYS A 45 11.46 -15.83 17.23
N ASP A 46 10.13 -15.89 17.12
CA ASP A 46 9.41 -16.94 16.40
C ASP A 46 9.19 -16.56 14.92
N VAL A 47 9.61 -15.36 14.50
CA VAL A 47 9.53 -14.92 13.10
C VAL A 47 10.72 -15.46 12.32
N ASP A 48 10.45 -16.14 11.21
CA ASP A 48 11.48 -16.70 10.34
C ASP A 48 11.96 -15.69 9.28
N TYR A 49 11.08 -14.77 8.86
CA TYR A 49 11.37 -13.83 7.78
C TYR A 49 10.50 -12.56 7.83
N VAL A 50 11.04 -11.43 7.36
CA VAL A 50 10.28 -10.18 7.21
C VAL A 50 10.28 -9.69 5.75
N ILE A 51 9.11 -9.41 5.21
CA ILE A 51 8.92 -8.92 3.84
C ILE A 51 8.11 -7.62 3.91
N MET A 52 8.74 -6.47 3.65
CA MET A 52 8.03 -5.19 3.61
C MET A 52 8.18 -4.54 2.25
N GLY A 53 7.07 -4.06 1.70
CA GLY A 53 7.04 -3.22 0.53
C GLY A 53 7.39 -1.77 0.86
N GLN A 54 8.24 -1.15 0.04
CA GLN A 54 8.46 0.30 0.03
C GLN A 54 8.90 0.73 -1.37
N VAL A 55 8.26 1.75 -1.94
CA VAL A 55 8.54 2.23 -3.29
C VAL A 55 9.62 3.30 -3.23
N LEU A 56 9.42 4.34 -2.44
CA LEU A 56 10.32 5.49 -2.36
C LEU A 56 11.47 5.20 -1.40
N GLN A 57 12.51 4.54 -1.90
CA GLN A 57 13.66 4.10 -1.10
C GLN A 57 14.86 5.08 -1.13
N ALA A 58 14.81 6.10 -1.97
CA ALA A 58 15.90 7.06 -2.14
C ALA A 58 16.24 7.73 -0.80
N GLY A 59 17.49 7.60 -0.35
CA GLY A 59 17.96 8.18 0.91
C GLY A 59 17.52 7.45 2.19
N ALA A 60 16.68 6.41 2.11
CA ALA A 60 16.15 5.70 3.27
C ALA A 60 17.15 4.74 3.96
N GLY A 61 18.36 4.63 3.41
CA GLY A 61 19.41 3.72 3.90
C GLY A 61 19.24 2.28 3.38
N GLN A 62 20.07 1.37 3.91
CA GLN A 62 20.07 -0.03 3.45
C GLN A 62 18.85 -0.78 3.98
N ILE A 63 18.15 -1.50 3.10
CA ILE A 63 17.15 -2.52 3.42
C ILE A 63 16.14 -2.04 4.47
N THR A 64 15.22 -1.16 4.09
CA THR A 64 14.30 -0.50 5.04
C THR A 64 13.44 -1.49 5.82
N SER A 65 13.05 -2.63 5.23
CA SER A 65 12.35 -3.71 5.92
C SER A 65 13.15 -4.27 7.11
N ARG A 66 14.47 -4.36 6.98
CA ARG A 66 15.37 -4.79 8.05
C ARG A 66 15.45 -3.76 9.17
N GLN A 67 15.49 -2.47 8.80
CA GLN A 67 15.47 -1.39 9.78
C GLN A 67 14.15 -1.40 10.58
N ALA A 68 13.01 -1.55 9.89
CA ALA A 68 11.69 -1.66 10.51
C ALA A 68 11.57 -2.89 11.42
N ALA A 69 12.08 -4.05 11.00
CA ALA A 69 12.07 -5.28 11.80
C ALA A 69 12.84 -5.11 13.12
N ILE A 70 14.06 -4.59 13.07
CA ILE A 70 14.89 -4.36 14.26
C ILE A 70 14.22 -3.34 15.20
N GLU A 71 13.69 -2.25 14.65
CA GLU A 71 12.98 -1.22 15.44
C GLU A 71 11.67 -1.75 16.05
N ALA A 72 11.03 -2.73 15.42
CA ALA A 72 9.86 -3.42 15.97
C ALA A 72 10.19 -4.41 17.11
N GLY A 73 11.48 -4.75 17.30
CA GLY A 73 11.94 -5.72 18.30
C GLY A 73 12.14 -7.13 17.78
N ILE A 74 12.15 -7.34 16.45
CA ILE A 74 12.50 -8.62 15.84
C ILE A 74 14.03 -8.82 15.94
N PRO A 75 14.53 -10.00 16.35
CA PRO A 75 15.97 -10.25 16.51
C PRO A 75 16.79 -10.01 15.25
N GLN A 76 18.07 -9.68 15.45
CA GLN A 76 19.00 -9.44 14.34
C GLN A 76 19.31 -10.71 13.53
N GLU A 77 18.96 -11.89 14.00
CA GLU A 77 19.19 -13.14 13.28
C GLU A 77 18.12 -13.36 12.19
N VAL A 78 16.97 -12.67 12.28
CA VAL A 78 15.83 -12.85 11.37
C VAL A 78 16.08 -12.12 10.03
N PRO A 79 16.16 -12.82 8.90
CA PRO A 79 16.36 -12.20 7.59
C PRO A 79 15.17 -11.31 7.18
N ALA A 80 15.45 -10.30 6.36
CA ALA A 80 14.43 -9.40 5.82
C ALA A 80 14.74 -8.98 4.38
N ILE A 81 13.70 -8.76 3.58
CA ILE A 81 13.80 -8.21 2.22
C ILE A 81 12.86 -7.03 2.05
N THR A 82 13.34 -5.98 1.37
CA THR A 82 12.52 -4.85 0.96
C THR A 82 12.16 -5.06 -0.51
N ILE A 83 10.87 -5.07 -0.82
CA ILE A 83 10.40 -5.26 -2.21
C ILE A 83 9.77 -3.99 -2.76
N ASN A 84 9.91 -3.79 -4.07
CA ASN A 84 9.27 -2.72 -4.79
C ASN A 84 8.53 -3.30 -6.00
N LYS A 85 7.21 -3.20 -5.97
CA LYS A 85 6.28 -3.45 -7.08
C LYS A 85 5.29 -2.29 -7.18
N VAL A 86 5.79 -1.06 -7.01
CA VAL A 86 5.02 0.19 -6.94
C VAL A 86 3.85 0.03 -5.95
N CYS A 87 2.62 0.42 -6.31
CA CYS A 87 1.45 0.36 -5.42
C CYS A 87 1.16 -1.04 -4.87
N LEU A 88 1.59 -2.10 -5.57
CA LEU A 88 1.33 -3.48 -5.17
C LEU A 88 2.34 -4.04 -4.17
N SER A 89 3.36 -3.26 -3.78
CA SER A 89 4.48 -3.75 -2.95
C SER A 89 3.99 -4.43 -1.66
N GLY A 90 3.04 -3.81 -0.96
CA GLY A 90 2.50 -4.36 0.30
C GLY A 90 1.75 -5.68 0.11
N LEU A 91 0.82 -5.74 -0.85
CA LEU A 91 0.05 -6.95 -1.13
C LEU A 91 0.95 -8.08 -1.70
N ASN A 92 1.94 -7.72 -2.52
CA ASN A 92 2.90 -8.68 -3.07
C ASN A 92 3.83 -9.24 -1.98
N ALA A 93 4.03 -8.54 -0.87
CA ALA A 93 4.77 -9.08 0.27
C ALA A 93 4.02 -10.27 0.90
N ILE A 94 2.69 -10.14 1.03
CA ILE A 94 1.82 -11.21 1.54
C ILE A 94 1.82 -12.40 0.57
N ALA A 95 1.72 -12.15 -0.74
CA ALA A 95 1.81 -13.20 -1.75
C ALA A 95 3.17 -13.94 -1.73
N LEU A 96 4.28 -13.20 -1.52
CA LEU A 96 5.60 -13.82 -1.40
C LEU A 96 5.74 -14.63 -0.11
N ALA A 97 5.15 -14.17 1.00
CA ALA A 97 5.09 -14.92 2.24
C ALA A 97 4.35 -16.26 2.05
N ASP A 98 3.18 -16.25 1.38
CA ASP A 98 2.45 -17.47 1.02
C ASP A 98 3.33 -18.43 0.20
N GLN A 99 4.05 -17.91 -0.80
CA GLN A 99 4.92 -18.72 -1.65
C GLN A 99 6.05 -19.40 -0.86
N LEU A 100 6.72 -18.67 0.04
CA LEU A 100 7.80 -19.22 0.87
C LEU A 100 7.28 -20.26 1.87
N ILE A 101 6.14 -20.01 2.51
CA ILE A 101 5.49 -20.95 3.42
C ILE A 101 5.09 -22.23 2.68
N ARG A 102 4.49 -22.10 1.50
CA ARG A 102 4.09 -23.23 0.66
C ARG A 102 5.27 -24.05 0.16
N ALA A 103 6.39 -23.40 -0.11
CA ALA A 103 7.65 -24.05 -0.48
C ALA A 103 8.32 -24.78 0.70
N GLY A 104 7.92 -24.48 1.94
CA GLY A 104 8.48 -25.10 3.14
C GLY A 104 9.78 -24.45 3.62
N GLU A 105 10.10 -23.23 3.13
CA GLU A 105 11.31 -22.50 3.49
C GLU A 105 11.18 -21.82 4.87
N VAL A 106 9.96 -21.43 5.24
CA VAL A 106 9.63 -20.68 6.48
C VAL A 106 8.23 -21.06 6.97
N GLU A 107 7.93 -20.81 8.24
CA GLU A 107 6.62 -21.08 8.83
C GLU A 107 5.93 -19.83 9.41
N VAL A 108 6.67 -18.78 9.75
CA VAL A 108 6.15 -17.52 10.32
C VAL A 108 6.81 -16.32 9.63
N VAL A 109 6.00 -15.49 8.97
CA VAL A 109 6.48 -14.35 8.20
C VAL A 109 5.70 -13.09 8.58
N VAL A 110 6.41 -12.00 8.84
CA VAL A 110 5.80 -10.67 8.88
C VAL A 110 5.81 -10.11 7.46
N ALA A 111 4.62 -9.76 6.94
CA ALA A 111 4.46 -9.25 5.59
C ALA A 111 3.65 -7.95 5.57
N GLY A 112 3.97 -7.01 4.69
CA GLY A 112 3.21 -5.75 4.63
C GLY A 112 3.87 -4.69 3.75
N GLY A 113 3.51 -3.44 3.98
CA GLY A 113 4.05 -2.29 3.26
C GLY A 113 4.16 -1.06 4.16
N MET A 114 5.06 -0.16 3.80
CA MET A 114 5.28 1.10 4.49
C MET A 114 5.75 2.16 3.49
N GLU A 115 5.27 3.38 3.65
CA GLU A 115 5.66 4.49 2.81
C GLU A 115 5.61 5.81 3.59
N SER A 116 6.51 6.73 3.25
CA SER A 116 6.45 8.13 3.67
C SER A 116 6.75 8.96 2.44
N MET A 117 5.69 9.32 1.71
CA MET A 117 5.80 10.14 0.51
C MET A 117 6.21 11.57 0.87
N SER A 118 5.88 12.04 2.08
CA SER A 118 6.30 13.33 2.60
C SER A 118 7.82 13.46 2.78
N GLU A 119 8.53 12.36 3.06
CA GLU A 119 10.00 12.37 3.23
C GLU A 119 10.78 12.12 1.93
N ALA A 120 10.10 11.98 0.79
CA ALA A 120 10.75 11.73 -0.48
C ALA A 120 11.72 12.88 -0.84
N PRO A 121 13.02 12.60 -1.06
CA PRO A 121 13.99 13.65 -1.33
C PRO A 121 13.89 14.19 -2.75
N TYR A 122 14.45 15.38 -2.96
CA TYR A 122 14.87 15.79 -4.31
C TYR A 122 16.25 15.21 -4.63
N LEU A 123 16.44 14.76 -5.87
CA LEU A 123 17.68 14.18 -6.38
C LEU A 123 18.40 15.18 -7.26
N PHE A 124 19.74 15.21 -7.17
CA PHE A 124 20.59 15.91 -8.13
C PHE A 124 21.51 14.90 -8.84
N PRO A 125 21.04 14.25 -9.93
CA PRO A 125 21.75 13.11 -10.54
C PRO A 125 23.18 13.43 -11.01
N LYS A 126 23.42 14.67 -11.47
CA LYS A 126 24.75 15.10 -11.95
C LYS A 126 25.72 15.45 -10.83
N ALA A 127 25.29 15.51 -9.56
CA ALA A 127 26.14 15.92 -8.44
C ALA A 127 27.40 15.06 -8.28
N ARG A 128 27.32 13.76 -8.57
CA ARG A 128 28.42 12.81 -8.31
C ARG A 128 29.72 13.14 -9.07
N PHE A 129 29.60 13.64 -10.30
CA PHE A 129 30.75 13.98 -11.16
C PHE A 129 30.74 15.44 -11.64
N GLY A 130 29.78 16.24 -11.13
CA GLY A 130 29.59 17.64 -11.50
C GLY A 130 28.80 17.84 -12.80
N ALA A 131 28.03 18.93 -12.86
CA ALA A 131 27.30 19.34 -14.06
C ALA A 131 28.18 20.06 -15.10
N ARG A 132 29.47 20.30 -14.78
CA ARG A 132 30.45 21.08 -15.56
C ARG A 132 30.06 22.54 -15.81
N MET A 133 29.05 22.80 -16.63
CA MET A 133 28.57 24.14 -17.00
C MET A 133 27.17 24.06 -17.61
N GLY A 134 26.29 25.02 -17.28
CA GLY A 134 24.91 25.10 -17.77
C GLY A 134 23.87 24.70 -16.72
N ASN A 135 22.59 24.91 -17.05
CA ASN A 135 21.47 24.55 -16.17
C ASN A 135 21.31 23.03 -16.08
N THR A 136 20.82 22.56 -14.93
CA THR A 136 20.57 21.15 -14.66
C THR A 136 19.29 20.99 -13.86
N GLU A 137 18.69 19.81 -13.95
CA GLU A 137 17.43 19.49 -13.29
C GLU A 137 17.68 18.88 -11.91
N ILE A 138 16.89 19.35 -10.95
CA ILE A 138 16.70 18.69 -9.65
C ILE A 138 15.40 17.89 -9.79
N VAL A 139 15.47 16.59 -9.52
CA VAL A 139 14.40 15.63 -9.79
C VAL A 139 13.63 15.36 -8.50
N ASP A 140 12.30 15.45 -8.53
CA ASP A 140 11.45 15.02 -7.42
C ASP A 140 11.39 13.49 -7.39
N SER A 141 11.95 12.84 -6.35
CA SER A 141 11.96 11.36 -6.30
C SER A 141 10.57 10.76 -6.10
N MET A 142 9.64 11.45 -5.46
CA MET A 142 8.26 10.96 -5.30
C MET A 142 7.60 10.81 -6.66
N VAL A 143 7.73 11.85 -7.50
CA VAL A 143 7.19 11.82 -8.85
C VAL A 143 7.96 10.81 -9.69
N HIS A 144 9.28 10.90 -9.72
CA HIS A 144 10.12 10.10 -10.60
C HIS A 144 10.06 8.59 -10.31
N ASP A 145 10.15 8.19 -9.03
CA ASP A 145 10.22 6.77 -8.65
C ASP A 145 8.83 6.16 -8.36
N GLY A 146 7.80 6.99 -8.13
CA GLY A 146 6.47 6.54 -7.70
C GLY A 146 5.31 6.86 -8.65
N LEU A 147 5.33 8.01 -9.33
CA LEU A 147 4.16 8.56 -10.02
C LEU A 147 4.37 8.87 -11.52
N TRP A 148 5.56 8.56 -12.04
CA TRP A 148 5.95 8.83 -13.42
C TRP A 148 6.05 7.55 -14.25
N SER A 149 5.46 7.55 -15.44
CA SER A 149 5.66 6.47 -16.41
C SER A 149 6.99 6.66 -17.12
N THR A 150 7.94 5.76 -16.91
CA THR A 150 9.19 5.74 -17.71
C THR A 150 8.98 5.32 -19.15
N PHE A 151 7.86 4.67 -19.46
CA PHE A 151 7.54 4.18 -20.80
C PHE A 151 6.75 5.19 -21.63
N LEU A 152 5.87 5.95 -20.98
CA LEU A 152 5.03 6.96 -21.64
C LEU A 152 5.56 8.38 -21.44
N GLU A 153 6.57 8.56 -20.59
CA GLU A 153 7.16 9.86 -20.25
C GLU A 153 6.12 10.90 -19.81
N GLN A 154 5.16 10.46 -18.99
CA GLN A 154 4.09 11.30 -18.42
C GLN A 154 3.68 10.83 -17.02
N HIS A 155 2.99 11.71 -16.28
CA HIS A 155 2.46 11.38 -14.96
C HIS A 155 1.35 10.31 -15.05
N MET A 156 1.24 9.45 -14.03
CA MET A 156 0.16 8.45 -13.92
C MET A 156 -1.26 9.01 -14.09
N GLY A 157 -1.54 10.22 -13.60
CA GLY A 157 -2.85 10.85 -13.76
C GLY A 157 -3.12 11.25 -15.21
N GLU A 158 -2.12 11.78 -15.91
CA GLU A 158 -2.23 12.11 -17.33
C GLU A 158 -2.54 10.89 -18.19
N SER A 159 -1.89 9.76 -17.90
CA SER A 159 -2.13 8.52 -18.63
C SER A 159 -3.46 7.86 -18.23
N SER A 160 -3.92 8.08 -17.00
CA SER A 160 -5.23 7.57 -16.55
C SER A 160 -6.38 8.35 -17.17
N ASP A 161 -6.24 9.67 -17.35
CA ASP A 161 -7.24 10.49 -18.08
C ASP A 161 -7.44 9.99 -19.52
N GLU A 162 -6.39 9.53 -20.19
CA GLU A 162 -6.48 8.96 -21.55
C GLU A 162 -7.31 7.66 -21.56
N VAL A 163 -7.09 6.79 -20.59
CA VAL A 163 -7.85 5.54 -20.46
C VAL A 163 -9.30 5.79 -20.03
N ASN A 164 -9.54 6.78 -19.16
CA ASN A 164 -10.90 7.20 -18.83
C ASN A 164 -11.67 7.63 -20.08
N ALA A 165 -11.05 8.40 -20.97
CA ALA A 165 -11.67 8.82 -22.22
C ALA A 165 -11.98 7.62 -23.14
N GLU A 166 -11.08 6.64 -23.25
CA GLU A 166 -11.28 5.43 -24.07
C GLU A 166 -12.38 4.52 -23.51
N LEU A 167 -12.48 4.40 -22.17
CA LEU A 167 -13.48 3.61 -21.48
C LEU A 167 -14.80 4.37 -21.23
N GLU A 168 -14.91 5.61 -21.71
CA GLU A 168 -16.06 6.50 -21.53
C GLU A 168 -16.45 6.70 -20.05
N ILE A 169 -15.46 6.72 -19.15
CA ILE A 169 -15.68 6.94 -17.71
C ILE A 169 -15.85 8.44 -17.47
N SER A 170 -17.09 8.85 -17.24
CA SER A 170 -17.43 10.26 -17.08
C SER A 170 -16.81 10.90 -15.82
N ARG A 171 -16.67 12.22 -15.83
CA ARG A 171 -16.26 13.00 -14.64
C ARG A 171 -17.27 12.84 -13.51
N GLU A 172 -18.55 12.81 -13.87
CA GLU A 172 -19.66 12.68 -12.94
C GLU A 172 -19.61 11.34 -12.19
N ASP A 173 -19.31 10.24 -12.89
CA ASP A 173 -19.16 8.91 -12.28
C ASP A 173 -17.96 8.85 -11.34
N GLN A 174 -16.83 9.46 -11.73
CA GLN A 174 -15.63 9.57 -10.88
C GLN A 174 -15.92 10.35 -9.59
N ASP A 175 -16.57 11.51 -9.71
CA ASP A 175 -16.93 12.34 -8.54
C ASP A 175 -17.97 11.64 -7.66
N ALA A 176 -18.95 10.92 -8.25
CA ALA A 176 -19.92 10.12 -7.50
C ALA A 176 -19.24 8.99 -6.71
N TRP A 177 -18.29 8.29 -7.33
CA TRP A 177 -17.52 7.24 -6.65
C TRP A 177 -16.68 7.81 -5.50
N ALA A 178 -16.01 8.93 -5.72
CA ALA A 178 -15.19 9.59 -4.72
C ALA A 178 -16.01 10.11 -3.52
N ALA A 179 -17.17 10.73 -3.78
CA ALA A 179 -18.09 11.15 -2.71
C ALA A 179 -18.59 9.95 -1.89
N ARG A 180 -18.99 8.87 -2.56
CA ARG A 180 -19.37 7.60 -1.90
C ARG A 180 -18.22 7.04 -1.06
N SER A 181 -16.98 7.09 -1.55
CA SER A 181 -15.80 6.60 -0.84
C SER A 181 -15.57 7.36 0.47
N HIS A 182 -15.59 8.70 0.43
CA HIS A 182 -15.47 9.53 1.62
C HIS A 182 -16.58 9.27 2.65
N GLN A 183 -17.82 9.14 2.21
CA GLN A 183 -18.97 8.88 3.09
C GLN A 183 -18.89 7.49 3.75
N ARG A 184 -18.43 6.48 3.01
CA ARG A 184 -18.19 5.13 3.55
C ARG A 184 -17.06 5.12 4.57
N ALA A 185 -15.94 5.77 4.25
CA ALA A 185 -14.81 5.88 5.16
C ALA A 185 -15.18 6.64 6.45
N ALA A 186 -15.94 7.73 6.34
CA ALA A 186 -16.44 8.46 7.51
C ALA A 186 -17.36 7.60 8.39
N ARG A 187 -18.25 6.79 7.77
CA ARG A 187 -19.10 5.85 8.50
C ARG A 187 -18.30 4.74 9.17
N ALA A 188 -17.30 4.19 8.49
CA ALA A 188 -16.43 3.14 9.02
C ALA A 188 -15.58 3.62 10.21
N TRP A 189 -15.38 4.92 10.34
CA TRP A 189 -14.76 5.55 11.50
C TRP A 189 -15.73 5.97 12.60
N SER A 190 -17.04 6.06 12.33
CA SER A 190 -18.04 6.51 13.30
C SER A 190 -18.17 5.56 14.51
N ASN A 191 -18.93 5.95 15.54
CA ASN A 191 -19.16 5.09 16.70
C ASN A 191 -19.83 3.77 16.27
N GLY A 192 -19.18 2.64 16.54
CA GLY A 192 -19.62 1.32 16.07
C GLY A 192 -19.15 0.96 14.65
N GLY A 193 -18.28 1.76 14.04
CA GLY A 193 -17.59 1.44 12.80
C GLY A 193 -16.40 0.49 13.00
N VAL A 194 -15.85 0.00 11.89
CA VAL A 194 -14.88 -1.12 11.86
C VAL A 194 -13.41 -0.69 11.84
N LEU A 195 -13.09 0.54 11.44
CA LEU A 195 -11.69 0.94 11.20
C LEU A 195 -10.84 1.05 12.48
N LYS A 196 -11.48 1.23 13.63
CA LYS A 196 -10.77 1.33 14.90
C LYS A 196 -10.05 0.02 15.26
N ASP A 197 -10.57 -1.12 14.80
CA ASP A 197 -10.04 -2.44 15.18
C ASP A 197 -8.72 -2.73 14.47
N GLU A 198 -8.54 -2.24 13.24
CA GLU A 198 -7.32 -2.46 12.46
C GLU A 198 -6.25 -1.38 12.69
N VAL A 199 -6.62 -0.16 13.10
CA VAL A 199 -5.72 0.99 13.25
C VAL A 199 -5.06 1.05 14.63
N VAL A 200 -3.77 1.37 14.63
CA VAL A 200 -2.96 1.58 15.84
C VAL A 200 -2.44 3.02 15.85
N PRO A 201 -2.81 3.84 16.84
CA PRO A 201 -2.43 5.25 16.88
C PRO A 201 -0.92 5.48 16.87
N VAL A 202 -0.47 6.44 16.07
CA VAL A 202 0.93 6.87 15.98
C VAL A 202 1.03 8.34 16.35
N LEU A 203 1.95 8.67 17.27
CA LEU A 203 2.06 10.00 17.86
C LEU A 203 0.72 10.43 18.49
N LYS A 204 0.08 11.47 17.95
CA LYS A 204 -1.24 11.97 18.37
C LYS A 204 -2.34 11.68 17.33
N LEU A 205 -2.01 10.99 16.23
CA LEU A 205 -2.97 10.65 15.20
C LEU A 205 -3.51 9.25 15.47
N ASP A 206 -4.82 9.16 15.63
CA ASP A 206 -5.56 7.91 15.89
C ASP A 206 -6.57 7.58 14.78
N ARG A 207 -6.71 8.45 13.77
CA ARG A 207 -7.65 8.33 12.64
C ARG A 207 -7.02 8.83 11.34
N ASP A 208 -7.49 8.32 10.21
CA ASP A 208 -7.00 8.73 8.89
C ASP A 208 -7.28 10.22 8.64
N GLU A 209 -6.26 10.97 8.22
CA GLU A 209 -6.33 12.45 8.10
C GLU A 209 -7.08 12.91 6.83
N GLY A 210 -7.15 12.03 5.83
CA GLY A 210 -7.60 12.34 4.48
C GLY A 210 -9.12 12.42 4.26
N ILE A 211 -9.92 11.97 5.23
CA ILE A 211 -11.35 11.75 5.06
C ILE A 211 -12.12 13.06 5.21
N ARG A 212 -13.00 13.35 4.24
CA ARG A 212 -13.86 14.54 4.20
C ARG A 212 -15.33 14.09 4.21
N PRO A 213 -15.98 13.99 5.38
CA PRO A 213 -17.34 13.40 5.49
C PRO A 213 -18.40 14.14 4.69
N ASP A 214 -18.24 15.46 4.54
CA ASP A 214 -19.20 16.33 3.86
C ASP A 214 -18.96 16.43 2.34
N THR A 215 -18.09 15.60 1.78
CA THR A 215 -17.84 15.56 0.34
C THR A 215 -19.10 15.11 -0.42
N THR A 216 -19.47 15.91 -1.41
CA THR A 216 -20.61 15.69 -2.32
C THR A 216 -20.17 15.85 -3.77
N VAL A 217 -20.96 15.31 -4.71
CA VAL A 217 -20.71 15.46 -6.15
C VAL A 217 -20.66 16.94 -6.53
N GLU A 218 -21.52 17.78 -5.95
CA GLU A 218 -21.58 19.22 -6.21
C GLU A 218 -20.35 19.97 -5.69
N THR A 219 -19.72 19.49 -4.62
CA THR A 219 -18.45 20.06 -4.14
C THR A 219 -17.27 19.61 -4.99
N LEU A 220 -17.28 18.35 -5.46
CA LEU A 220 -16.21 17.78 -6.28
C LEU A 220 -16.24 18.35 -7.71
N SER A 221 -17.41 18.57 -8.30
CA SER A 221 -17.56 19.08 -9.68
C SER A 221 -16.96 20.47 -9.88
N LYS A 222 -16.76 21.23 -8.81
CA LYS A 222 -16.11 22.55 -8.81
C LYS A 222 -14.59 22.49 -8.91
N LEU A 223 -13.99 21.31 -8.70
CA LEU A 223 -12.54 21.14 -8.74
C LEU A 223 -12.04 21.13 -10.19
N ALA A 224 -10.94 21.86 -10.41
CA ALA A 224 -10.25 21.88 -11.69
C ALA A 224 -9.55 20.53 -11.95
N PRO A 225 -9.43 20.11 -13.22
CA PRO A 225 -8.58 18.99 -13.62
C PRO A 225 -7.14 19.14 -13.10
N ALA A 226 -6.57 18.05 -12.59
CA ALA A 226 -5.27 18.06 -11.91
C ALA A 226 -4.09 17.87 -12.86
N PHE A 227 -4.30 17.25 -14.02
CA PHE A 227 -3.25 16.77 -14.90
C PHE A 227 -3.30 17.39 -16.30
N LYS A 228 -4.43 17.20 -17.01
CA LYS A 228 -4.67 17.78 -18.34
C LYS A 228 -5.80 18.81 -18.27
N LYS A 229 -5.73 19.87 -19.07
CA LYS A 229 -6.73 20.95 -19.08
C LYS A 229 -8.16 20.44 -19.32
N GLU A 230 -8.31 19.47 -20.23
CA GLU A 230 -9.59 18.82 -20.55
C GLU A 230 -9.70 17.44 -19.88
N GLY A 231 -8.90 17.19 -18.83
CA GLY A 231 -8.91 15.95 -18.06
C GLY A 231 -10.12 15.85 -17.14
N THR A 232 -10.41 14.62 -16.71
CA THR A 232 -11.51 14.29 -15.80
C THR A 232 -11.04 14.09 -14.37
N ILE A 233 -9.76 13.74 -14.19
CA ILE A 233 -9.19 13.50 -12.87
C ILE A 233 -8.89 14.83 -12.17
N THR A 234 -9.30 14.92 -10.90
CA THR A 234 -9.09 16.06 -10.00
C THR A 234 -8.49 15.62 -8.68
N ALA A 235 -8.03 16.58 -7.88
CA ALA A 235 -7.58 16.30 -6.52
C ALA A 235 -8.65 15.70 -5.59
N GLY A 236 -9.93 15.75 -5.98
CA GLY A 236 -11.04 15.21 -5.19
C GLY A 236 -11.53 13.82 -5.62
N ASN A 237 -11.15 13.36 -6.81
CA ASN A 237 -11.50 12.02 -7.32
C ASN A 237 -10.28 11.12 -7.60
N ALA A 238 -9.06 11.63 -7.36
CA ALA A 238 -7.84 10.84 -7.26
C ALA A 238 -7.49 10.51 -5.80
N SER A 239 -6.68 9.46 -5.60
CA SER A 239 -6.13 9.14 -4.28
C SER A 239 -5.15 10.21 -3.79
N GLN A 240 -4.98 10.27 -2.47
CA GLN A 240 -4.07 11.22 -1.84
C GLN A 240 -2.64 10.69 -1.80
N ILE A 241 -1.68 11.61 -1.93
CA ILE A 241 -0.30 11.37 -1.49
C ILE A 241 -0.33 11.24 0.03
N SER A 242 0.13 10.10 0.53
CA SER A 242 -0.10 9.68 1.91
C SER A 242 1.12 9.02 2.52
N ASP A 243 1.18 9.07 3.85
CA ASP A 243 2.18 8.41 4.67
C ASP A 243 1.50 7.36 5.57
N GLY A 244 2.09 6.17 5.67
CA GLY A 244 1.58 5.13 6.56
C GLY A 244 2.20 3.75 6.34
N ALA A 245 1.79 2.80 7.15
CA ALA A 245 2.22 1.42 7.04
C ALA A 245 1.14 0.44 7.48
N ALA A 246 1.20 -0.77 6.95
CA ALA A 246 0.39 -1.91 7.35
C ALA A 246 1.24 -3.18 7.38
N ALA A 247 1.02 -4.04 8.37
CA ALA A 247 1.69 -5.32 8.51
C ALA A 247 0.72 -6.40 8.97
N VAL A 248 0.96 -7.62 8.50
CA VAL A 248 0.24 -8.84 8.90
C VAL A 248 1.25 -9.92 9.30
N VAL A 249 0.80 -10.85 10.15
CA VAL A 249 1.54 -12.06 10.49
C VAL A 249 0.94 -13.22 9.71
N VAL A 250 1.72 -13.74 8.77
CA VAL A 250 1.37 -14.89 7.93
C VAL A 250 2.07 -16.12 8.50
N MET A 251 1.32 -17.21 8.67
CA MET A 251 1.85 -18.45 9.22
C MET A 251 1.46 -19.65 8.37
N SER A 252 2.24 -20.73 8.43
CA SER A 252 1.76 -22.04 8.03
C SER A 252 0.59 -22.44 8.94
N LYS A 253 -0.47 -23.01 8.38
CA LYS A 253 -1.65 -23.44 9.17
C LYS A 253 -1.28 -24.42 10.28
N GLU A 254 -0.27 -25.25 10.06
CA GLU A 254 0.25 -26.19 11.04
C GLU A 254 0.97 -25.47 12.19
N ARG A 255 1.83 -24.50 11.88
CA ARG A 255 2.55 -23.71 12.88
C ARG A 255 1.59 -22.85 13.71
N ALA A 256 0.60 -22.21 13.09
CA ALA A 256 -0.45 -21.48 13.79
C ALA A 256 -1.15 -22.36 14.82
N LYS A 257 -1.56 -23.58 14.42
CA LYS A 257 -2.18 -24.56 15.32
C LYS A 257 -1.26 -24.99 16.47
N LYS A 258 0.03 -25.24 16.20
CA LYS A 258 1.03 -25.61 17.23
C LYS A 258 1.24 -24.50 18.26
N MET A 259 1.19 -23.24 17.83
CA MET A 259 1.36 -22.06 18.69
C MET A 259 0.06 -21.61 19.37
N GLY A 260 -1.09 -22.22 19.03
CA GLY A 260 -2.39 -21.78 19.53
C GLY A 260 -2.84 -20.43 18.97
N ALA A 261 -2.27 -19.98 17.85
CA ALA A 261 -2.68 -18.77 17.15
C ALA A 261 -3.92 -19.05 16.29
N GLU A 262 -5.00 -18.33 16.54
CA GLU A 262 -6.26 -18.48 15.80
C GLU A 262 -6.18 -17.76 14.44
N PRO A 263 -6.38 -18.47 13.31
CA PRO A 263 -6.43 -17.83 11.99
C PRO A 263 -7.60 -16.87 11.84
N LEU A 264 -7.34 -15.66 11.32
CA LEU A 264 -8.39 -14.74 10.88
C LEU A 264 -8.92 -15.13 9.50
N VAL A 265 -8.01 -15.42 8.57
CA VAL A 265 -8.31 -15.82 7.19
C VAL A 265 -7.27 -16.79 6.65
N GLU A 266 -7.66 -17.58 5.65
CA GLU A 266 -6.77 -18.43 4.86
C GLU A 266 -6.45 -17.76 3.52
N ILE A 267 -5.18 -17.80 3.10
CA ILE A 267 -4.77 -17.33 1.78
C ILE A 267 -5.03 -18.45 0.77
N VAL A 268 -6.17 -18.37 0.08
CA VAL A 268 -6.61 -19.41 -0.86
C VAL A 268 -5.79 -19.36 -2.17
N ALA A 269 -5.66 -18.18 -2.77
CA ALA A 269 -4.89 -17.98 -3.99
C ALA A 269 -4.53 -16.51 -4.18
N HIS A 270 -3.46 -16.28 -4.95
CA HIS A 270 -3.10 -14.96 -5.45
C HIS A 270 -2.99 -14.94 -6.98
N GLY A 271 -3.44 -13.83 -7.56
CA GLY A 271 -3.32 -13.52 -8.98
C GLY A 271 -2.10 -12.66 -9.25
N MET A 272 -1.60 -12.74 -10.48
CA MET A 272 -0.68 -11.75 -11.04
C MET A 272 -1.07 -11.55 -12.50
N SER A 273 -1.01 -10.31 -12.97
CA SER A 273 -1.16 -9.97 -14.38
C SER A 273 -0.32 -8.72 -14.68
N ALA A 274 -0.12 -8.48 -15.97
CA ALA A 274 0.37 -7.24 -16.53
C ALA A 274 -0.36 -7.02 -17.85
N ASP A 275 -0.54 -5.76 -18.23
CA ASP A 275 -1.17 -5.38 -19.50
C ASP A 275 -0.41 -4.19 -20.10
N ARG A 276 -0.96 -3.57 -21.14
CA ARG A 276 -0.43 -2.35 -21.77
C ARG A 276 -0.19 -1.26 -20.73
N TYR A 277 0.80 -0.41 -21.00
CA TYR A 277 1.12 0.74 -20.17
C TYR A 277 -0.13 1.64 -19.96
N ALA A 278 -0.24 2.26 -18.79
CA ALA A 278 -1.37 3.08 -18.32
C ALA A 278 -2.69 2.36 -18.01
N TRP A 279 -2.82 1.06 -18.29
CA TRP A 279 -4.10 0.37 -18.19
C TRP A 279 -4.46 -0.14 -16.79
N LEU A 280 -4.36 0.74 -15.78
CA LEU A 280 -4.64 0.40 -14.38
C LEU A 280 -6.11 0.05 -14.12
N HIS A 281 -7.02 0.44 -15.02
CA HIS A 281 -8.47 0.26 -14.89
C HIS A 281 -8.91 -1.22 -14.96
N THR A 282 -8.25 -2.06 -15.76
CA THR A 282 -8.67 -3.47 -15.96
C THR A 282 -7.71 -4.49 -15.36
N VAL A 283 -6.45 -4.11 -15.11
CA VAL A 283 -5.44 -5.00 -14.55
C VAL A 283 -5.87 -5.63 -13.21
N PRO A 284 -6.55 -4.91 -12.28
CA PRO A 284 -7.13 -5.53 -11.09
C PRO A 284 -8.15 -6.61 -11.40
N ALA A 285 -9.05 -6.40 -12.37
CA ALA A 285 -10.05 -7.39 -12.78
C ALA A 285 -9.41 -8.63 -13.43
N LEU A 286 -8.36 -8.44 -14.23
CA LEU A 286 -7.55 -9.53 -14.79
C LEU A 286 -6.82 -10.31 -13.69
N THR A 287 -6.27 -9.59 -12.71
CA THR A 287 -5.60 -10.19 -11.54
C THR A 287 -6.57 -11.02 -10.72
N LEU A 288 -7.77 -10.48 -10.45
CA LEU A 288 -8.83 -11.18 -9.73
C LEU A 288 -9.25 -12.45 -10.47
N SER A 289 -9.51 -12.36 -11.78
CA SER A 289 -9.83 -13.52 -12.62
C SER A 289 -8.76 -14.61 -12.53
N ASN A 290 -7.47 -14.24 -12.55
CA ASN A 290 -6.37 -15.19 -12.40
C ASN A 290 -6.31 -15.83 -11.01
N ALA A 291 -6.66 -15.08 -9.95
CA ALA A 291 -6.72 -15.61 -8.59
C ALA A 291 -7.88 -16.60 -8.42
N LEU A 292 -9.09 -16.21 -8.86
CA LEU A 292 -10.31 -17.02 -8.83
C LEU A 292 -10.13 -18.34 -9.58
N LYS A 293 -9.56 -18.29 -10.79
CA LYS A 293 -9.26 -19.49 -11.57
C LYS A 293 -8.33 -20.47 -10.85
N LYS A 294 -7.33 -19.96 -10.11
CA LYS A 294 -6.43 -20.81 -9.31
C LYS A 294 -7.13 -21.40 -8.08
N ALA A 295 -8.07 -20.66 -7.50
CA ALA A 295 -8.88 -21.10 -6.37
C ALA A 295 -10.01 -22.08 -6.79
N GLY A 296 -10.36 -22.12 -8.08
CA GLY A 296 -11.53 -22.84 -8.56
C GLY A 296 -12.84 -22.19 -8.11
N LEU A 297 -12.84 -20.87 -8.00
CA LEU A 297 -13.98 -20.04 -7.59
C LEU A 297 -14.41 -19.11 -8.73
N GLU A 298 -15.63 -18.60 -8.63
CA GLU A 298 -16.22 -17.61 -9.52
C GLU A 298 -16.44 -16.26 -8.80
N VAL A 299 -16.75 -15.20 -9.54
CA VAL A 299 -16.96 -13.85 -8.96
C VAL A 299 -18.15 -13.84 -7.99
N ASP A 300 -19.19 -14.62 -8.26
CA ASP A 300 -20.39 -14.71 -7.43
C ASP A 300 -20.13 -15.42 -6.07
N ASP A 301 -18.97 -16.05 -5.90
CA ASP A 301 -18.53 -16.63 -4.62
C ASP A 301 -17.91 -15.58 -3.67
N LEU A 302 -17.74 -14.32 -4.12
CA LEU A 302 -17.10 -13.27 -3.34
C LEU A 302 -18.13 -12.48 -2.51
N ASP A 303 -17.98 -12.53 -1.18
CA ASP A 303 -18.81 -11.73 -0.26
C ASP A 303 -18.39 -10.25 -0.22
N LEU A 304 -17.09 -9.98 -0.36
CA LEU A 304 -16.50 -8.65 -0.23
C LEU A 304 -15.31 -8.49 -1.18
N VAL A 305 -15.20 -7.32 -1.81
CA VAL A 305 -14.11 -6.98 -2.73
C VAL A 305 -13.52 -5.63 -2.35
N GLU A 306 -12.23 -5.60 -2.07
CA GLU A 306 -11.42 -4.38 -1.94
C GLU A 306 -10.60 -4.19 -3.22
N VAL A 307 -10.93 -3.15 -4.00
CA VAL A 307 -10.16 -2.71 -5.18
C VAL A 307 -9.70 -1.29 -4.91
N ASN A 308 -8.37 -1.10 -4.87
CA ASN A 308 -7.76 0.22 -4.78
C ASN A 308 -7.79 0.95 -6.13
#